data_AF-A0A395LN68-F1
#
_entry.id   AF-A0A395LN68-F1
#
_cell.length_a   1.000
_cell.length_b   1.000
_cell.length_c   1.000
_cell.angle_alpha   90.00
_cell.angle_beta   90.00
_cell.angle_gamma   90.00
#
_symmetry.space_group_name_H-M   'P 1'
#
loop_
_entity.id
_entity.type
_entity.pdbx_description
1 polymer ?
#
loop_
_entity_poly.entity_id
_entity_poly.type
_entity_poly.pdbx_seq_one_letter_code
_entity_poly.pdbx_strand_id
1 'polypeptide(L)' 'MNKFLFNHQLAAMKADRSGSPEERKEAAESMGHRAKRMADWRRTNRLSNLGWPADERSSFEKDD' A
#
# COMPACT_ATOMS: atom_id res chain seq x y z
N MET A 1 14.09 17.55 3.37
CA MET A 1 13.45 16.30 3.82
C MET A 1 11.96 16.36 3.49
N ASN A 2 11.44 15.48 2.63
CA ASN A 2 10.05 15.56 2.15
C ASN A 2 9.09 15.05 3.24
N LYS A 3 8.21 15.93 3.77
CA LYS A 3 7.25 15.63 4.86
C LYS A 3 6.39 14.37 4.56
N PHE A 4 6.18 14.07 3.29
CA PHE A 4 5.44 12.90 2.83
C PHE A 4 6.11 11.57 3.19
N LEU A 5 7.43 11.47 3.02
CA LEU A 5 8.19 10.25 3.34
C LEU A 5 8.21 10.01 4.86
N PHE A 6 8.31 11.08 5.64
CA PHE A 6 8.30 11.02 7.10
C PHE A 6 6.97 10.51 7.65
N ASN A 7 5.85 11.04 7.17
CA ASN A 7 4.51 10.59 7.59
C ASN A 7 4.25 9.13 7.21
N HIS A 8 4.75 8.67 6.05
CA HIS A 8 4.59 7.29 5.63
C HIS A 8 5.40 6.32 6.48
N GLN A 9 6.65 6.67 6.80
CA GLN A 9 7.52 5.88 7.68
C GLN A 9 6.94 5.81 9.10
N LEU A 10 6.44 6.92 9.64
CA LEU A 10 5.75 6.96 10.94
C LEU A 10 4.49 6.08 10.96
N ALA A 11 3.68 6.12 9.91
CA ALA A 11 2.48 5.28 9.83
C ALA A 11 2.83 3.78 9.74
N ALA A 12 3.87 3.43 8.98
CA ALA A 12 4.37 2.05 8.89
C ALA A 12 4.92 1.57 10.24
N MET A 13 5.66 2.43 10.95
CA MET A 13 6.24 2.13 12.26
C MET A 13 5.15 1.97 13.34
N LYS A 14 4.09 2.77 13.30
CA LYS A 14 2.92 2.66 14.20
C LYS A 14 2.09 1.40 13.94
N ALA A 15 1.94 1.01 12.67
CA ALA A 15 1.21 -0.20 12.29
C ALA A 15 1.91 -1.47 12.80
N ASP A 16 3.24 -1.46 12.89
CA ASP A 16 4.03 -2.65 13.16
C ASP A 16 4.13 -3.01 14.66
N ARG A 17 4.02 -2.06 15.62
CA ARG A 17 4.44 -2.44 17.00
C ARG A 17 3.89 -1.83 18.30
N SER A 18 2.97 -0.85 18.36
CA SER A 18 2.56 -0.37 19.71
C SER A 18 1.27 0.48 19.82
N GLY A 19 0.24 0.21 19.02
CA GLY A 19 -1.00 1.00 19.05
C GLY A 19 -2.15 0.37 19.84
N SER A 20 -2.94 1.19 20.53
CA SER A 20 -4.23 0.74 21.09
C SER A 20 -5.13 0.16 19.97
N PRO A 21 -6.18 -0.62 20.28
CA PRO A 21 -7.14 -1.11 19.28
C PRO A 21 -7.68 0.01 18.36
N GLU A 22 -7.86 1.21 18.90
CA GLU A 22 -8.33 2.40 18.19
C GLU A 22 -7.30 2.90 17.18
N GLU A 23 -6.02 3.00 17.58
CA GLU A 23 -4.95 3.43 16.67
C GLU A 23 -4.72 2.42 15.53
N ARG A 24 -4.92 1.13 15.78
CA ARG A 24 -4.89 0.10 14.74
C ARG A 24 -6.06 0.25 13.76
N LYS A 25 -7.24 0.60 14.25
CA LYS A 25 -8.41 0.86 13.42
C LYS A 25 -8.19 2.08 12.53
N GLU A 26 -7.69 3.18 13.10
CA GLU A 26 -7.38 4.40 12.33
C GLU A 26 -6.29 4.15 11.27
N ALA A 27 -5.25 3.38 11.62
CA ALA A 27 -4.22 2.99 10.66
C ALA A 27 -4.79 2.15 9.52
N ALA A 28 -5.65 1.17 9.83
CA ALA A 28 -6.30 0.32 8.82
C ALA A 28 -7.23 1.14 7.90
N GLU A 29 -8.01 2.07 8.44
CA GLU A 29 -8.87 2.96 7.66
C GLU A 29 -8.04 3.88 6.75
N SER A 30 -6.96 4.46 7.26
CA SER A 30 -6.03 5.30 6.48
C SER A 30 -5.38 4.52 5.33
N MET A 31 -4.95 3.28 5.59
CA MET A 31 -4.43 2.39 4.55
C MET A 31 -5.50 2.01 3.52
N GLY A 32 -6.72 1.70 3.96
CA GLY A 32 -7.85 1.38 3.09
C GLY A 32 -8.21 2.55 2.15
N HIS A 33 -8.28 3.77 2.66
CA HIS A 33 -8.50 4.97 1.85
C HIS A 33 -7.39 5.21 0.82
N ARG A 34 -6.13 4.95 1.19
CA ARG A 34 -5.01 5.03 0.26
C ARG A 34 -5.11 3.97 -0.84
N ALA A 35 -5.39 2.72 -0.47
CA ALA A 35 -5.56 1.62 -1.41
C ALA A 35 -6.68 1.90 -2.43
N LYS A 36 -7.83 2.41 -1.95
CA LYS A 36 -8.95 2.81 -2.81
C LYS A 36 -8.56 3.88 -3.82
N ARG A 37 -7.92 4.98 -3.36
CA ARG A 37 -7.46 6.05 -4.27
C ARG A 37 -6.50 5.53 -5.35
N MET A 38 -5.60 4.63 -4.97
CA MET A 38 -4.68 4.00 -5.92
C MET A 38 -5.43 3.10 -6.92
N ALA A 39 -6.38 2.29 -6.47
CA ALA A 39 -7.19 1.45 -7.34
C ALA A 39 -8.02 2.28 -8.34
N ASP A 40 -8.67 3.35 -7.86
CA ASP A 40 -9.46 4.25 -8.71
C ASP A 40 -8.59 4.96 -9.75
N TRP A 41 -7.41 5.45 -9.36
CA TRP A 41 -6.46 6.04 -10.30
C TRP A 41 -6.00 5.03 -11.37
N ARG A 42 -5.69 3.79 -10.99
CA ARG A 42 -5.32 2.72 -11.93
C ARG A 42 -6.46 2.40 -12.90
N ARG A 43 -7.69 2.33 -12.39
CA ARG A 43 -8.90 2.09 -13.22
C ARG A 43 -9.07 3.19 -14.27
N THR A 44 -8.97 4.46 -13.86
CA THR A 44 -9.07 5.60 -14.78
C THR A 44 -7.99 5.58 -15.86
N ASN A 45 -6.77 5.15 -15.51
CA ASN A 45 -5.64 5.09 -16.44
C ASN A 45 -5.55 3.76 -17.22
N ARG A 46 -6.56 2.87 -17.11
CA ARG A 46 -6.56 1.52 -17.72
C ARG A 46 -5.35 0.65 -17.34
N LEU A 47 -4.74 0.93 -16.18
CA LEU A 47 -3.61 0.17 -15.63
C LEU A 47 -4.08 -0.99 -14.73
N SER A 48 -5.37 -1.35 -14.81
CA SER A 48 -6.00 -2.44 -14.07
C SER A 48 -5.40 -3.80 -14.40
N ASN A 49 -4.91 -3.98 -15.63
CA ASN A 49 -4.37 -5.25 -16.13
C ASN A 49 -2.86 -5.39 -15.91
N LEU A 50 -2.19 -4.30 -15.55
CA LEU A 50 -0.80 -4.35 -15.10
C LEU A 50 -0.81 -4.78 -13.63
N GLY A 51 0.08 -5.67 -13.23
CA GLY A 51 0.28 -5.99 -11.81
C GLY A 51 0.66 -4.75 -11.00
N TRP A 52 0.68 -4.85 -9.68
CA TRP A 52 1.30 -3.79 -8.88
C TRP A 52 2.80 -3.72 -9.19
N PRO A 53 3.44 -2.54 -9.13
CA PRO A 53 4.87 -2.41 -9.43
C PRO A 53 5.80 -3.23 -8.53
N ALA A 54 5.32 -3.68 -7.36
CA ALA A 54 6.03 -4.59 -6.46
C ALA A 54 5.42 -6.01 -6.46
N ASP A 55 4.43 -6.24 -7.31
CA ASP A 55 3.83 -7.54 -7.61
C ASP A 55 4.44 -8.06 -8.92
N GLU A 56 5.74 -7.79 -9.11
CA GLU A 56 6.65 -8.77 -9.71
C GLU A 56 6.54 -10.02 -8.83
N ARG A 57 5.44 -10.75 -9.03
CA ARG A 57 5.43 -12.19 -8.80
C ARG A 57 6.71 -12.67 -9.46
N SER A 58 7.60 -13.22 -8.63
CA SER A 58 8.65 -14.12 -9.06
C SER A 58 8.18 -14.79 -10.35
N SER A 59 8.80 -14.44 -11.47
CA SER A 59 8.72 -15.25 -12.66
C SER A 59 9.28 -16.60 -12.24
N PHE A 60 8.42 -17.47 -11.69
CA PHE A 60 8.70 -18.88 -11.63
C PHE A 60 8.79 -19.28 -13.08
N GLU A 61 10.04 -19.31 -13.56
CA GLU A 61 10.46 -20.05 -14.72
C GLU A 61 9.70 -21.39 -14.70
N LYS A 62 8.78 -21.53 -15.65
CA LYS A 62 8.48 -22.84 -16.19
C LYS A 62 9.38 -22.96 -17.40
N ASP A 63 10.56 -23.51 -17.17
CA ASP A 63 11.31 -24.21 -18.20
C ASP A 63 10.51 -25.48 -18.53
N ASP A 64 9.95 -25.52 -19.74
CA ASP A 64 9.55 -26.76 -20.44
C ASP A 64 10.69 -27.19 -21.36
#